data_AF-A0A699U531-F1
#
_entry.id   AF-A0A699U531-F1
#
_cell.length_a   1.000
_cell.length_b   1.000
_cell.length_c   1.000
_cell.angle_alpha   90.00
_cell.angle_beta   90.00
_cell.angle_gamma   90.00
#
_symmetry.space_group_name_H-M   'P 1'
#
loop_
_entity.id
_entity.type
_entity.pdbx_description
1 polymer ?
#
loop_
_entity_poly.entity_id
_entity_poly.type
_entity_poly.pdbx_seq_one_letter_code
_entity_poly.pdbx_strand_id
1 'polypeptide(L)'
;MIKSSNGDTPFSLTYETEAVIPAEIGMPTLRTTEVDLVGNNEALEINLDLLEERKEEAAIREAKSKSKMEKYYNSKVQNTSFKPGDLVYRNNDASRAKDT
;
A
#
# COMPACT_ATOMS: atom_id res chain seq x y z
N MET A 1 13.96 -0.16 4.51
CA MET A 1 13.06 0.64 5.36
C MET A 1 12.01 1.28 4.46
N ILE A 2 10.88 0.60 4.29
CA ILE A 2 9.82 1.02 3.35
C ILE A 2 9.00 2.08 4.08
N LYS A 3 9.18 3.34 3.69
CA LYS A 3 8.31 4.43 4.13
C LYS A 3 7.03 4.34 3.29
N SER A 4 5.94 3.83 3.86
CA SER A 4 4.61 4.04 3.27
C SER A 4 4.33 5.54 3.31
N SER A 5 3.99 6.09 2.14
CA SER A 5 3.79 7.53 1.88
C SER A 5 2.41 8.05 2.32
N ASN A 6 1.61 7.21 2.97
CA ASN A 6 0.27 7.58 3.41
C ASN A 6 0.34 7.64 4.93
N GLY A 7 -0.08 8.73 5.53
CA GLY A 7 0.04 9.01 6.98
C GLY A 7 -0.73 8.06 7.89
N ASP A 8 -1.13 6.90 7.40
CA ASP A 8 -1.95 5.90 8.07
C ASP A 8 -1.08 4.70 8.46
N THR A 9 -1.33 4.18 9.66
CA THR A 9 -0.59 3.03 10.19
C THR A 9 -1.11 1.73 9.57
N PRO A 10 -0.24 0.72 9.34
CA PRO A 10 -0.66 -0.57 8.78
C PRO A 10 -1.80 -1.25 9.55
N PHE A 11 -1.88 -1.01 10.86
CA PHE A 11 -2.96 -1.51 11.71
C PHE A 11 -4.33 -0.94 11.33
N SER A 12 -4.41 0.38 11.08
CA SER A 12 -5.67 1.05 10.70
C SER A 12 -6.21 0.57 9.36
N LEU A 13 -5.34 0.15 8.45
CA LEU A 13 -5.74 -0.39 7.14
C LEU A 13 -6.24 -1.84 7.22
N THR A 14 -5.89 -2.57 8.28
CA THR A 14 -6.23 -3.99 8.42
C THR A 14 -7.42 -4.21 9.34
N TYR A 15 -7.56 -3.36 10.36
CA TYR A 15 -8.53 -3.55 11.45
C TYR A 15 -9.52 -2.41 11.62
N GLU A 16 -9.48 -1.39 10.74
CA GLU A 16 -10.45 -0.30 10.62
C GLU A 16 -11.16 0.06 11.93
N THR A 17 -10.63 1.10 12.58
CA THR A 17 -11.08 1.63 13.88
C THR A 17 -10.66 0.80 15.10
N GLU A 18 -10.47 1.50 16.21
CA GLU A 18 -10.10 0.92 17.50
C GLU A 18 -11.26 0.03 17.98
N ALA A 19 -11.21 -1.25 17.64
CA ALA A 19 -12.18 -2.24 18.11
C ALA A 19 -12.03 -2.42 19.63
N VAL A 20 -12.72 -1.57 20.39
CA VAL A 20 -12.90 -1.73 21.83
C VAL A 20 -13.78 -2.96 22.03
N ILE A 21 -13.15 -4.09 22.36
CA ILE A 21 -13.84 -5.31 22.78
C ILE A 21 -14.66 -4.96 24.05
N PRO A 22 -15.99 -5.06 24.05
CA PRO A 22 -16.76 -4.84 25.26
C PRO A 22 -16.50 -6.01 26.21
N ALA A 23 -15.86 -5.74 27.34
CA ALA A 23 -15.53 -6.72 28.37
C ALA A 23 -16.75 -7.17 29.21
N GLU A 24 -17.98 -6.88 28.80
CA GLU A 24 -19.16 -6.95 29.68
C GLU A 24 -20.34 -7.68 29.00
N ILE A 25 -20.27 -9.01 28.89
CA ILE A 25 -21.43 -9.85 28.52
C ILE A 25 -22.37 -10.08 29.73
N GLY A 26 -22.19 -9.34 30.84
CA GLY A 26 -22.84 -9.63 32.13
C GLY A 26 -23.98 -8.68 32.56
N MET A 27 -23.93 -7.40 32.21
CA MET A 27 -24.96 -6.42 32.60
C MET A 27 -25.16 -5.36 31.53
N PRO A 28 -26.42 -5.02 31.15
CA PRO A 28 -26.66 -3.89 30.27
C PRO A 28 -26.28 -2.58 30.98
N THR A 29 -25.26 -1.90 30.49
CA THR A 29 -24.91 -0.53 30.89
C THR A 29 -25.73 0.48 30.09
N LEU A 30 -25.72 1.76 30.51
CA LEU A 30 -26.42 2.86 29.83
C LEU A 30 -26.09 2.93 28.32
N ARG A 31 -24.86 2.52 27.96
CA ARG A 31 -24.38 2.42 26.58
C ARG A 31 -25.07 1.34 25.75
N THR A 32 -25.55 0.27 26.37
CA THR A 32 -26.31 -0.82 25.72
C THR A 32 -27.82 -0.60 25.74
N THR A 33 -28.35 0.23 26.64
CA THR A 33 -29.79 0.50 26.75
C THR A 33 -30.28 1.57 25.76
N GLU A 34 -29.41 2.48 25.32
CA GLU A 34 -29.74 3.59 24.41
C GLU A 34 -29.08 3.44 23.03
N VAL A 35 -28.90 2.20 22.55
CA VAL A 35 -28.31 1.96 21.22
C VAL A 35 -29.38 2.18 20.14
N ASP A 36 -29.21 3.22 19.33
CA ASP A 36 -29.94 3.37 18.07
C ASP A 36 -29.35 2.40 17.03
N LEU A 37 -29.90 1.18 17.01
CA LEU A 37 -29.48 0.12 16.10
C LEU A 37 -29.66 0.52 14.62
N VAL A 38 -30.65 1.36 14.31
CA VAL A 38 -30.94 1.76 12.93
C VAL A 38 -29.92 2.80 12.47
N GLY A 39 -29.72 3.86 13.26
CA GLY A 39 -28.72 4.88 12.96
C GLY A 39 -27.28 4.33 12.96
N ASN A 40 -26.97 3.39 13.83
CA ASN A 40 -25.65 2.73 13.84
C ASN A 40 -25.44 1.85 12.61
N ASN A 41 -26.47 1.14 12.14
CA ASN A 41 -26.36 0.33 10.94
C ASN A 41 -26.18 1.21 9.69
N GLU A 42 -26.94 2.30 9.57
CA GLU A 42 -26.79 3.28 8.49
C GLU A 42 -25.39 3.93 8.50
N ALA A 43 -24.91 4.34 9.68
CA ALA A 43 -23.56 4.88 9.83
C ALA A 43 -22.48 3.84 9.49
N LEU A 44 -22.69 2.56 9.84
CA LEU A 44 -21.78 1.49 9.49
C LEU A 44 -21.73 1.26 7.97
N GLU A 45 -22.87 1.22 7.31
CA GLU A 45 -22.96 1.10 5.84
C GLU A 45 -22.20 2.24 5.15
N ILE A 46 -22.42 3.49 5.56
CA ILE A 46 -21.71 4.66 5.01
C ILE A 46 -20.20 4.55 5.22
N ASN A 47 -19.76 4.08 6.39
CA ASN A 47 -18.33 3.92 6.67
C ASN A 47 -17.68 2.82 5.80
N LEU A 48 -18.41 1.72 5.56
CA LEU A 48 -17.94 0.64 4.69
C LEU A 48 -17.84 1.10 3.24
N ASP A 49 -18.82 1.85 2.74
CA ASP A 49 -18.80 2.39 1.38
C ASP A 49 -17.63 3.36 1.18
N LEU A 50 -17.45 4.32 2.10
CA LEU A 50 -16.36 5.30 2.04
C LEU A 50 -14.98 4.62 2.07
N LEU A 51 -14.87 3.53 2.82
CA LEU A 51 -13.66 2.75 2.91
C LEU A 51 -13.37 2.00 1.61
N GLU A 52 -14.39 1.36 1.01
CA GLU A 52 -14.27 0.69 -0.29
C GLU A 52 -13.81 1.68 -1.36
N GLU A 53 -14.42 2.87 -1.41
CA GLU A 53 -14.01 3.96 -2.31
C GLU A 53 -12.54 4.33 -2.12
N ARG A 54 -12.08 4.52 -0.88
CA ARG A 54 -10.66 4.82 -0.59
C ARG A 54 -9.72 3.71 -1.02
N LYS A 55 -10.12 2.44 -0.83
CA LYS A 55 -9.33 1.28 -1.27
C LYS A 55 -9.22 1.26 -2.79
N GLU A 56 -10.30 1.52 -3.50
CA GLU A 56 -10.32 1.56 -4.96
C GLU A 56 -9.45 2.73 -5.50
N GLU A 57 -9.59 3.93 -4.93
CA GLU A 57 -8.74 5.08 -5.29
C GLU A 57 -7.25 4.78 -5.08
N ALA A 58 -6.90 4.14 -3.95
CA ALA A 58 -5.53 3.76 -3.65
C ALA A 58 -5.00 2.75 -4.69
N ALA A 59 -5.80 1.75 -5.06
CA ALA A 59 -5.45 0.75 -6.08
C ALA A 59 -5.25 1.41 -7.47
N ILE A 60 -6.13 2.33 -7.87
CA ILE A 60 -5.99 3.08 -9.13
C ILE A 60 -4.70 3.89 -9.14
N ARG A 61 -4.39 4.59 -8.04
CA ARG A 61 -3.16 5.39 -7.92
C ARG A 61 -1.92 4.51 -7.96
N GLU A 62 -1.95 3.36 -7.30
CA GLU A 62 -0.85 2.39 -7.31
C GLU A 62 -0.61 1.83 -8.72
N ALA A 63 -1.66 1.38 -9.41
CA ALA A 63 -1.59 0.87 -10.77
C ALA A 63 -1.02 1.93 -11.73
N LYS A 64 -1.47 3.18 -11.61
CA LYS A 64 -0.94 4.31 -12.40
C LYS A 64 0.53 4.56 -12.13
N SER A 65 0.95 4.51 -10.87
CA SER A 65 2.35 4.65 -10.46
C SER A 65 3.23 3.54 -11.06
N LYS A 66 2.80 2.28 -10.92
CA LYS A 66 3.51 1.11 -11.48
C LYS A 66 3.64 1.23 -13.00
N SER A 67 2.56 1.53 -13.71
CA SER A 67 2.59 1.69 -15.17
C SER A 67 3.53 2.82 -15.62
N LYS A 68 3.57 3.94 -14.87
CA LYS A 68 4.49 5.04 -15.17
C LYS A 68 5.95 4.62 -14.98
N MET A 69 6.26 3.90 -13.90
CA MET A 69 7.61 3.39 -13.64
C MET A 69 8.04 2.38 -14.71
N GLU A 70 7.16 1.45 -15.07
CA GLU A 70 7.41 0.47 -16.12
C GLU A 70 7.71 1.14 -17.47
N LYS A 71 6.89 2.12 -17.90
CA LYS A 71 7.13 2.88 -19.13
C LYS A 71 8.49 3.60 -19.11
N TYR A 72 8.83 4.23 -17.98
CA TYR A 72 10.12 4.91 -17.83
C TYR A 72 11.30 3.93 -17.94
N TYR A 73 11.24 2.77 -17.30
CA TYR A 73 12.29 1.77 -17.42
C TYR A 73 12.36 1.16 -18.82
N ASN A 74 11.23 0.71 -19.38
CA ASN A 74 11.18 0.08 -20.69
C ASN A 74 11.64 1.01 -21.82
N SER A 75 11.43 2.32 -21.70
CA SER A 75 11.95 3.31 -22.66
C SER A 75 13.45 3.56 -22.55
N LYS A 76 14.06 3.28 -21.39
CA LYS A 76 15.49 3.54 -21.14
C LYS A 76 16.36 2.29 -21.26
N VAL A 77 15.81 1.12 -20.97
CA VAL A 77 16.51 -0.14 -21.10
C VAL A 77 16.57 -0.50 -22.59
N GLN A 78 17.75 -0.31 -23.20
CA GLN A 78 18.01 -0.89 -24.51
C GLN A 78 18.23 -2.39 -24.32
N ASN A 79 17.38 -3.21 -24.94
CA ASN A 79 17.60 -4.65 -25.01
C ASN A 79 18.91 -4.91 -25.75
N THR A 80 19.96 -5.21 -24.98
CA THR A 80 21.27 -5.50 -25.54
C THR A 80 21.40 -7.03 -25.58
N SER A 81 21.40 -7.61 -26.78
CA SER A 81 21.66 -9.03 -26.97
C SER A 81 23.12 -9.23 -27.32
N PHE A 82 23.82 -10.11 -26.60
CA PHE A 82 25.22 -10.46 -26.88
C PHE A 82 25.29 -11.85 -27.52
N LYS A 83 26.25 -12.04 -28.42
CA LYS A 83 26.58 -13.32 -29.03
C LYS A 83 27.89 -13.88 -28.45
N PRO A 84 28.11 -15.20 -28.48
CA PRO A 84 29.40 -15.78 -28.12
C PRO A 84 30.52 -15.15 -28.98
N GLY A 85 31.54 -14.60 -28.33
CA GLY A 85 32.64 -13.88 -28.98
C GLY A 85 32.56 -12.36 -28.87
N ASP A 86 31.43 -11.79 -28.44
CA ASP A 86 31.32 -10.35 -28.20
C ASP A 86 32.17 -9.92 -26.99
N LEU A 87 33.02 -8.91 -27.18
CA LEU A 87 33.80 -8.30 -26.11
C LEU A 87 32.98 -7.17 -25.48
N VAL A 88 32.72 -7.29 -24.18
CA VAL A 88 31.96 -6.31 -23.39
C VAL A 88 32.77 -5.83 -22.19
N TYR A 89 32.76 -4.51 -21.97
CA TYR A 89 33.33 -3.94 -20.76
C TYR A 89 32.46 -4.29 -19.56
N ARG A 90 33.04 -5.01 -18.61
CA ARG A 90 32.41 -5.31 -17.34
C ARG A 90 32.80 -4.22 -16.35
N ASN A 91 31.82 -3.52 -15.79
CA ASN A 91 32.05 -2.65 -14.65
C ASN A 91 32.33 -3.52 -13.42
N ASN A 92 33.60 -3.59 -13.02
CA ASN A 92 34.06 -4.21 -11.79
C ASN A 92 35.04 -3.27 -11.06
N ASP A 93 35.39 -3.58 -9.81
CA ASP A 93 36.26 -2.68 -9.04
C ASP A 93 37.65 -2.51 -9.68
N ALA A 94 38.12 -3.55 -10.39
CA ALA A 94 39.36 -3.50 -11.17
C ALA A 94 39.30 -2.48 -12.33
N SER A 95 38.15 -2.29 -12.98
CA SER A 95 37.97 -1.31 -14.06
C SER A 95 37.84 0.13 -13.57
N ARG A 96 37.76 0.35 -12.24
CA ARG A 96 37.66 1.67 -11.60
C ARG A 96 38.99 2.15 -11.02
N ALA A 97 40.02 1.30 -11.02
CA ALA A 97 41.36 1.71 -10.65
C ALA A 97 41.84 2.75 -11.65
N LYS A 98 42.02 4.00 -11.19
CA LYS A 98 42.73 5.00 -11.98
C LYS A 98 44.22 4.70 -11.84
N ASP A 99 44.90 4.58 -12.97
CA ASP A 99 46.36 4.46 -13.00
C ASP A 99 46.96 5.61 -12.20
N THR A 100 47.69 5.25 -11.14
CA THR A 100 48.31 6.16 -10.18
C THR A 100 49.70 6.52 -10.65
#